data_AF-A0A1Z9B5U0-F1
#
_entry.id   AF-A0A1Z9B5U0-F1
#
_cell.length_a   1.000
_cell.length_b   1.000
_cell.length_c   1.000
_cell.angle_alpha   90.00
_cell.angle_beta   90.00
_cell.angle_gamma   90.00
#
_symmetry.space_group_name_H-M   'P 1'
#
loop_
_entity.id
_entity.type
_entity.pdbx_description
1 polymer ?
#
loop_
_entity_poly.entity_id
_entity_poly.type
_entity_poly.pdbx_seq_one_letter_code
_entity_poly.pdbx_strand_id
1 'polypeptide(L)' 'MKHKNQNNLPFIHKDTKEITKNGKILLIIEKNKYLLEYKNKKYICIINNKKEICACYNLWS' A
#
# COMPACT_ATOMS: atom_id res chain seq x y z
N MET A 1 -5.36 22.66 -17.39
CA MET A 1 -5.33 22.30 -15.94
C MET A 1 -4.32 21.18 -15.74
N LYS A 2 -3.25 21.40 -14.95
CA LYS A 2 -2.22 20.39 -14.68
C LYS A 2 -2.76 19.39 -13.65
N HIS A 3 -3.14 18.18 -14.08
CA HIS A 3 -3.53 17.05 -13.22
C HIS A 3 -2.33 16.47 -12.45
N LYS A 4 -1.64 17.27 -11.62
CA LYS A 4 -0.36 16.88 -10.99
C LYS A 4 -0.43 16.48 -9.52
N ASN A 5 -1.62 16.44 -8.92
CA ASN A 5 -1.76 15.94 -7.56
C ASN A 5 -2.55 14.63 -7.61
N GLN A 6 -1.81 13.52 -7.60
CA GLN A 6 -2.38 12.25 -7.16
C GLN A 6 -3.09 12.52 -5.84
N ASN A 7 -4.33 12.04 -5.71
CA ASN A 7 -5.06 12.06 -4.46
C ASN A 7 -4.30 11.17 -3.47
N ASN A 8 -3.29 11.73 -2.80
CA ASN A 8 -2.72 11.14 -1.61
C ASN A 8 -3.77 11.34 -0.53
N LEU A 9 -4.70 10.38 -0.47
CA LEU A 9 -5.55 10.21 0.69
C LEU A 9 -4.65 10.26 1.94
N PRO A 10 -5.01 11.01 2.99
CA PRO A 10 -4.12 11.34 4.11
C PRO A 10 -3.60 10.13 4.90
N PHE A 11 -4.19 8.95 4.67
CA PHE A 11 -3.81 7.65 5.23
C PHE A 11 -2.86 6.84 4.35
N ILE A 12 -2.52 7.31 3.14
CA ILE A 12 -1.58 6.64 2.23
C ILE A 12 -0.15 6.93 2.71
N HIS A 13 0.58 5.88 3.07
CA HIS A 13 2.00 6.01 3.36
C HIS A 13 2.72 6.62 2.15
N LYS A 14 3.54 7.66 2.35
CA LYS A 14 4.23 8.38 1.26
C LYS A 14 5.02 7.42 0.35
N ASP A 15 5.52 6.34 0.94
CA ASP A 15 6.31 5.31 0.27
C ASP A 15 5.48 4.14 -0.29
N THR A 16 4.15 4.26 -0.39
CA THR A 16 3.27 3.17 -0.86
C THR A 16 3.75 2.55 -2.18
N LYS A 17 4.24 3.37 -3.13
CA LYS A 17 4.80 2.88 -4.40
C LYS A 17 6.08 2.06 -4.20
N GLU A 18 6.96 2.49 -3.30
CA GLU A 18 8.23 1.81 -3.02
C GLU A 18 7.99 0.49 -2.25
N ILE A 19 7.09 0.52 -1.27
CA ILE A 19 6.64 -0.65 -0.51
C ILE A 19 6.00 -1.68 -1.45
N THR A 20 5.14 -1.24 -2.36
CA THR A 20 4.46 -2.13 -3.33
C THR A 20 5.45 -2.76 -4.31
N LYS A 21 6.44 -1.99 -4.79
CA LYS A 21 7.39 -2.45 -5.80
C LYS A 21 8.44 -3.41 -5.23
N ASN A 22 8.90 -3.15 -4.01
CA ASN A 22 10.05 -3.84 -3.43
C ASN A 22 9.69 -4.72 -2.23
N GLY A 23 8.48 -4.60 -1.71
CA GLY A 23 8.04 -5.40 -0.58
C GLY A 23 7.59 -6.79 -1.00
N LYS A 24 7.58 -7.71 -0.03
CA LYS A 24 7.15 -9.09 -0.19
C LYS A 24 5.74 -9.26 0.36
N ILE A 25 4.83 -9.84 -0.42
CA ILE A 25 3.50 -10.24 0.08
C ILE A 25 3.69 -11.42 1.03
N LEU A 26 3.26 -11.26 2.28
CA LEU A 26 3.30 -12.28 3.32
C LEU A 26 1.99 -13.07 3.40
N LEU A 27 0.86 -12.37 3.32
CA LEU A 27 -0.47 -12.97 3.50
C LEU A 27 -1.53 -12.18 2.74
N ILE A 28 -2.57 -12.87 2.30
CA ILE A 28 -3.83 -12.26 1.87
C ILE A 28 -4.76 -12.27 3.09
N ILE A 29 -5.07 -11.08 3.62
CA ILE A 29 -5.92 -10.95 4.82
C ILE A 29 -7.38 -11.00 4.41
N GLU A 30 -7.75 -10.22 3.39
CA GLU A 30 -9.08 -10.17 2.81
C GLU A 30 -8.96 -10.07 1.29
N LYS A 31 -10.08 -10.23 0.57
CA LYS A 31 -10.11 -10.15 -0.91
C LYS A 31 -9.51 -8.85 -1.46
N ASN A 32 -9.52 -7.77 -0.66
CA ASN A 32 -8.99 -6.45 -1.00
C ASN A 32 -7.82 -5.99 -0.10
N LYS A 33 -7.21 -6.88 0.71
CA LYS A 33 -6.10 -6.51 1.62
C LYS A 33 -4.97 -7.53 1.62
N TYR A 34 -3.75 -7.04 1.45
CA TYR A 34 -2.53 -7.82 1.59
C TYR A 34 -1.71 -7.36 2.80
N LEU A 35 -1.09 -8.31 3.48
CA LEU A 35 0.02 -8.06 4.38
C LEU A 35 1.31 -8.07 3.58
N LEU A 36 2.06 -6.98 3.65
CA LEU A 36 3.27 -6.75 2.88
C LEU A 36 4.42 -6.42 3.83
N GLU A 37 5.58 -7.00 3.60
CA GLU A 37 6.79 -6.72 4.36
C GLU A 37 7.80 -5.95 3.52
N TYR A 38 8.28 -4.84 4.06
CA TYR A 38 9.30 -4.02 3.42
C TYR A 38 10.23 -3.42 4.48
N LYS A 39 11.55 -3.56 4.31
CA LYS A 39 12.57 -3.08 5.28
C LYS A 39 12.28 -3.52 6.72
N ASN A 40 11.93 -4.80 6.91
CA ASN A 40 11.53 -5.41 8.20
C ASN A 40 10.32 -4.76 8.88
N LYS A 41 9.54 -3.94 8.17
CA LYS A 41 8.27 -3.38 8.62
C LYS A 41 7.11 -4.05 7.91
N LYS A 42 6.03 -4.27 8.65
CA LYS A 42 4.80 -4.87 8.12
C LYS A 42 3.77 -3.78 7.82
N TYR A 43 3.26 -3.82 6.61
CA TYR A 43 2.27 -2.91 6.07
C TYR A 43 1.02 -3.68 5.70
N ILE A 44 -0.15 -3.11 5.96
CA ILE A 44 -1.37 -3.55 5.29
C ILE A 44 -1.53 -2.69 4.04
N CYS A 45 -1.65 -3.36 2.89
CA CYS A 45 -1.88 -2.74 1.61
C CYS A 45 -3.29 -3.07 1.10
N ILE A 46 -4.03 -2.04 0.69
CA ILE A 46 -5.38 -2.13 0.15
C ILE A 46 -5.30 -2.18 -1.37
N ILE A 47 -6.09 -3.08 -1.96
CA ILE A 47 -6.13 -3.36 -3.38
C ILE A 47 -7.45 -2.85 -3.95
N ASN A 48 -7.42 -2.24 -5.13
CA ASN A 48 -8.63 -1.85 -5.86
C ASN A 48 -9.24 -3.03 -6.65
N ASN A 49 -10.37 -2.78 -7.29
CA ASN A 49 -11.06 -3.76 -8.15
C ASN A 49 -10.24 -4.19 -9.38
N LYS A 50 -9.19 -3.45 -9.74
CA LYS A 50 -8.24 -3.79 -10.81
C LYS A 50 -7.06 -4.63 -10.33
N LYS A 51 -7.09 -5.09 -9.07
CA LYS A 51 -6.00 -5.83 -8.40
C LYS A 51 -4.71 -5.01 -8.21
N GLU A 52 -4.80 -3.68 -8.23
CA GLU A 52 -3.66 -2.78 -7.99
C GLU A 52 -3.67 -2.28 -6.55
N ILE A 53 -2.50 -2.26 -5.91
CA ILE A 53 -2.34 -1.68 -4.57
C ILE A 53 -2.47 -0.16 -4.65
N CYS A 54 -3.42 0.38 -3.91
CA CYS A 54 -3.75 1.80 -3.92
C CYS A 54 -3.27 2.55 -2.67
N ALA A 55 -3.11 1.84 -1.55
CA ALA A 55 -2.69 2.42 -0.29
C ALA A 55 -1.97 1.37 0.54
N CYS A 56 -0.90 1.74 1.23
CA CYS A 56 -0.32 0.94 2.30
C CYS A 56 -0.28 1.77 3.58
N TYR A 57 -0.47 1.13 4.73
CA TYR A 57 -0.32 1.75 6.05
C TYR A 57 0.44 0.81 7.00
N ASN A 58 1.25 1.39 7.88
CA ASN A 58 2.02 0.65 8.88
C ASN A 58 1.09 0.08 9.94
N LEU A 59 1.35 -1.17 10.35
CA LEU A 59 0.61 -1.80 11.45
C LEU A 59 1.08 -1.36 12.84
N TRP A 60 2.28 -0.81 12.95
CA TRP A 60 2.89 -0.42 14.21
C TRP A 60 3.50 0.97 14.05
N SER A 61 2.92 1.95 14.75
CA SER A 61 3.51 3.27 14.97
C SER A 61 3.87 3.42 16.44
#